data_AF-A0A6L8LQF8-F1
#
_entry.id   AF-A0A6L8LQF8-F1
#
_cell.length_a   1.000
_cell.length_b   1.000
_cell.length_c   1.000
_cell.angle_alpha   90.00
_cell.angle_beta   90.00
_cell.angle_gamma   90.00
#
_symmetry.space_group_name_H-M   'P 1'
#
loop_
_entity.id
_entity.type
_entity.pdbx_description
1 polymer ?
#
loop_
_entity_poly.entity_id
_entity_poly.type
_entity_poly.pdbx_seq_one_letter_code
_entity_poly.pdbx_strand_id
1 'polypeptide(L)'
;MTDLVNVSVEELTEYSLADLKSLEKKVAKAIATYDERKKKAALAELEAKAKEMGFSLSELTGAKGKPVKASGVAKYCNPDDPSQTWTGKGRRPAWFLDAIEAGKKAEEMEV
;
A
#
# COMPACT_ATOMS: atom_id res chain seq x y z
N MET A 1 19.65 -20.92 4.31
CA MET A 1 19.25 -20.06 3.17
C MET A 1 20.38 -20.18 2.17
N THR A 2 20.17 -20.87 1.05
CA THR A 2 21.21 -21.12 0.06
C THR A 2 21.69 -19.80 -0.54
N ASP A 3 23.00 -19.60 -0.58
CA ASP A 3 23.61 -18.45 -1.23
C ASP A 3 23.53 -18.65 -2.75
N LEU A 4 22.62 -17.92 -3.39
CA LEU A 4 22.37 -18.03 -4.82
C LEU A 4 23.61 -17.67 -5.68
N VAL A 5 24.59 -16.95 -5.10
CA VAL A 5 25.80 -16.51 -5.81
C VAL A 5 26.83 -17.64 -5.93
N ASN A 6 26.75 -18.66 -5.07
CA ASN A 6 27.72 -19.75 -5.01
C ASN A 6 27.15 -21.11 -5.47
N VAL A 7 25.95 -21.11 -6.07
CA VAL A 7 25.33 -22.31 -6.67
C VAL A 7 26.08 -22.70 -7.93
N SER A 8 26.48 -23.96 -8.05
CA SER A 8 27.17 -24.47 -9.23
C SER A 8 26.19 -24.84 -10.34
N VAL A 9 26.67 -24.89 -11.59
CA VAL A 9 25.81 -25.27 -12.72
C VAL A 9 25.39 -26.74 -12.60
N GLU A 10 26.20 -27.61 -12.00
CA GLU A 10 25.84 -29.01 -11.77
C GLU A 10 24.61 -29.14 -10.85
N GLU A 11 24.53 -28.35 -9.78
CA GLU A 11 23.36 -28.34 -8.87
C GLU A 11 22.09 -27.85 -9.58
N LEU A 12 22.23 -26.97 -10.58
CA LEU A 12 21.10 -26.50 -11.38
C LEU A 12 20.56 -27.59 -12.34
N THR A 13 21.36 -28.62 -12.66
CA THR A 13 20.90 -29.72 -13.50
C THR A 13 19.91 -30.66 -12.81
N GLU A 14 19.85 -30.63 -11.48
CA GLU A 14 18.87 -31.40 -10.69
C GLU A 14 17.46 -30.79 -10.74
N TYR A 15 17.35 -29.52 -11.14
CA TYR A 15 16.07 -28.82 -11.25
C TYR A 15 15.39 -29.08 -12.58
N SER A 16 14.06 -29.12 -12.56
CA SER A 16 13.28 -29.21 -13.78
C SER A 16 13.43 -27.93 -14.63
N LEU A 17 13.24 -28.06 -15.95
CA LEU A 17 13.21 -26.91 -16.85
C LEU A 17 12.20 -25.84 -16.40
N ALA A 18 11.05 -26.25 -15.86
CA ALA A 18 10.04 -25.35 -15.35
C ALA A 18 10.54 -24.53 -14.15
N ASP A 19 11.27 -25.17 -13.23
CA ASP A 19 11.84 -24.52 -12.06
C ASP A 19 12.96 -23.55 -12.44
N LEU A 20 13.83 -23.95 -13.38
CA LEU A 20 14.89 -23.08 -13.90
C LEU A 20 14.32 -21.82 -14.56
N LYS A 21 13.27 -21.94 -15.38
CA LYS A 21 12.58 -20.78 -15.98
C LYS A 21 11.88 -19.92 -14.94
N SER A 22 11.34 -20.52 -13.87
CA SER A 22 10.73 -19.79 -12.77
C SER A 22 11.79 -18.98 -12.00
N LEU A 23 12.95 -19.59 -11.72
CA LEU A 23 14.07 -18.94 -11.06
C LEU A 23 14.61 -17.78 -11.91
N GLU A 24 14.81 -17.99 -13.21
CA GLU A 24 15.21 -16.95 -14.16
C GLU A 24 14.29 -15.73 -14.08
N LYS A 25 12.97 -15.93 -14.16
CA LYS A 25 11.98 -14.84 -14.05
C LYS A 25 12.06 -14.10 -12.72
N LYS A 26 12.24 -14.81 -11.62
CA LYS A 26 12.36 -14.20 -10.28
C LYS A 26 13.63 -13.37 -10.18
N VAL A 27 14.77 -13.88 -10.66
CA VAL A 27 16.04 -13.15 -10.67
C VAL A 27 15.95 -11.92 -11.57
N ALA A 28 15.42 -12.06 -12.78
CA ALA A 28 15.21 -10.94 -13.70
C ALA A 28 14.35 -9.83 -13.08
N LYS A 29 13.24 -10.20 -12.42
CA LYS A 29 12.41 -9.23 -11.69
C LYS A 29 13.15 -8.60 -10.52
N ALA A 30 13.94 -9.39 -9.78
CA ALA A 30 14.72 -8.89 -8.66
C ALA A 30 15.77 -7.88 -9.10
N ILE A 31 16.44 -8.11 -10.23
CA ILE A 31 17.39 -7.17 -10.86
C ILE A 31 16.66 -5.89 -11.31
N ALA A 32 15.57 -6.03 -12.06
CA ALA A 32 14.83 -4.89 -12.60
C ALA A 32 14.30 -3.94 -11.51
N THR A 33 13.97 -4.47 -10.34
CA THR A 33 13.43 -3.70 -9.20
C THR A 33 14.48 -3.38 -8.13
N TYR A 34 15.76 -3.71 -8.36
CA TYR A 34 16.85 -3.50 -7.39
C TYR A 34 17.02 -2.02 -7.06
N ASP A 35 17.14 -1.16 -8.08
CA ASP A 35 17.34 0.28 -7.89
C ASP A 35 16.14 0.94 -7.20
N GLU A 36 14.91 0.52 -7.52
CA GLU A 36 13.71 1.01 -6.85
C GLU A 36 13.69 0.64 -5.36
N ARG A 37 14.01 -0.62 -5.03
CA ARG A 37 14.13 -1.06 -3.63
C ARG A 37 15.23 -0.29 -2.89
N LYS A 38 16.39 -0.08 -3.53
CA LYS A 38 17.52 0.66 -2.96
C LYS A 38 17.18 2.13 -2.72
N LYS A 39 16.52 2.79 -3.68
CA LYS A 39 16.03 4.16 -3.54
C LYS A 39 15.00 4.28 -2.42
N LYS A 40 14.04 3.34 -2.35
CA LYS A 40 13.03 3.33 -1.29
C LYS A 40 13.65 3.14 0.10
N ALA A 41 14.63 2.25 0.22
CA ALA A 41 15.36 2.05 1.47
C ALA A 41 16.11 3.33 1.89
N ALA A 42 16.83 3.96 0.96
CA ALA A 42 17.52 5.22 1.23
C ALA A 42 16.56 6.34 1.66
N LEU A 43 15.39 6.46 1.01
CA LEU A 43 14.36 7.43 1.41
C LEU A 43 13.83 7.14 2.83
N ALA A 44 13.57 5.89 3.16
CA ALA A 44 13.09 5.50 4.48
C ALA A 44 14.13 5.79 5.59
N GLU A 45 15.41 5.54 5.33
CA GLU A 45 16.49 5.90 6.26
C GLU A 45 16.61 7.42 6.46
N LEU A 46 16.51 8.19 5.37
CA LEU A 46 16.53 9.64 5.46
C LEU A 46 15.32 10.18 6.21
N GLU A 47 14.14 9.61 5.99
CA GLU A 47 12.92 9.98 6.71
C GLU A 47 13.00 9.64 8.20
N ALA A 48 13.54 8.46 8.54
CA ALA A 48 13.78 8.07 9.92
C ALA A 48 14.73 9.06 10.63
N LYS A 49 15.85 9.41 9.98
CA LYS A 49 16.81 10.39 10.54
C LYS A 49 16.21 11.79 10.65
N ALA A 50 15.44 12.23 9.66
CA ALA A 50 14.75 13.51 9.74
C ALA A 50 13.82 13.53 10.97
N LYS A 51 13.05 12.46 11.17
CA LYS A 51 12.13 12.31 12.30
C LYS A 51 12.84 12.30 13.64
N GLU A 52 14.00 11.64 13.75
CA GLU A 52 14.86 11.71 14.95
C GLU A 52 15.29 13.14 15.29
N MET A 53 15.52 13.96 14.26
CA MET A 53 15.87 15.38 14.42
C MET A 53 14.64 16.29 14.59
N GLY A 54 13.42 15.74 14.64
CA GLY A 54 12.19 16.50 14.80
C GLY A 54 11.66 17.16 13.51
N PHE A 55 12.13 16.74 12.34
CA PHE A 55 11.71 17.25 11.04
C PHE A 55 11.09 16.14 10.19
N SER A 56 10.25 16.47 9.22
CA SER A 56 9.88 15.55 8.15
C SER A 56 10.82 15.70 6.95
N LEU A 57 11.03 14.62 6.19
CA LEU A 57 11.88 14.66 4.98
C LEU A 57 11.36 15.67 3.94
N SER A 58 10.04 15.90 3.89
CA SER A 58 9.42 16.88 2.99
C SER A 58 9.76 18.33 3.36
N GLU A 59 9.91 18.62 4.67
CA GLU A 59 10.33 19.94 5.15
C GLU A 59 11.80 20.24 4.81
N LEU A 60 12.67 19.23 4.93
CA LEU A 60 14.11 19.40 4.66
C LEU A 60 14.44 19.49 3.17
N THR A 61 13.66 18.81 2.32
CA THR A 61 13.92 18.78 0.87
C THR A 61 13.19 19.88 0.11
N GLY A 62 12.30 20.63 0.77
CA GLY A 62 11.42 21.60 0.11
C GLY A 62 10.47 20.98 -0.92
N ALA A 63 10.47 19.64 -1.04
CA ALA A 63 9.59 18.91 -1.90
C ALA A 63 8.22 18.94 -1.24
N LYS A 64 7.32 19.77 -1.78
CA LYS A 64 5.88 19.66 -1.55
C LYS A 64 5.47 18.26 -2.02
N GLY A 65 5.54 17.28 -1.13
CA GLY A 65 5.00 15.95 -1.37
C GLY A 65 3.56 16.11 -1.84
N LYS A 66 3.17 15.34 -2.87
CA LYS A 66 1.78 15.29 -3.30
C LYS A 66 0.97 14.92 -2.06
N PRO A 67 0.03 15.75 -1.59
CA PRO A 67 -0.69 15.45 -0.37
C PRO A 67 -1.31 14.07 -0.53
N VAL A 68 -0.94 13.15 0.35
CA VAL A 68 -1.66 11.90 0.52
C VAL A 68 -3.09 12.35 0.79
N LYS A 69 -4.00 12.11 -0.17
CA LYS A 69 -5.41 12.40 0.03
C LYS A 69 -5.81 11.58 1.25
N ALA A 70 -5.92 12.21 2.41
CA ALA A 70 -6.64 11.63 3.52
C ALA A 70 -7.99 11.23 2.94
N SER A 71 -8.29 9.93 2.92
CA SER A 71 -9.65 9.49 2.66
C SER A 71 -10.51 10.28 3.63
N GLY A 72 -11.47 11.05 3.12
CA GLY A 72 -12.28 11.93 3.95
C GLY A 72 -12.81 11.13 5.14
N VAL A 73 -12.83 11.77 6.32
CA VAL A 73 -13.41 11.16 7.52
C VAL A 73 -14.79 10.62 7.15
N ALA A 74 -15.02 9.33 7.43
CA ALA A 74 -16.32 8.72 7.27
C ALA A 74 -17.33 9.51 8.10
N LYS A 75 -18.35 10.08 7.45
CA LYS A 75 -19.40 10.82 8.14
C LYS A 75 -20.55 9.91 8.51
N TYR A 76 -20.85 8.93 7.65
CA TYR A 76 -21.94 8.00 7.86
C TYR A 76 -21.43 6.55 7.79
N CYS A 77 -21.98 5.67 8.62
CA CYS A 77 -21.70 4.24 8.67
C CYS A 77 -22.99 3.44 8.53
N ASN A 78 -22.95 2.35 7.78
CA ASN A 78 -24.10 1.48 7.64
C ASN A 78 -24.36 0.72 8.97
N PRO A 79 -25.56 0.85 9.57
CA PRO A 79 -25.90 0.14 10.81
C PRO A 79 -25.97 -1.39 10.63
N ASP A 80 -26.20 -1.87 9.41
CA ASP A 80 -26.29 -3.29 9.10
C ASP A 80 -24.93 -3.90 8.70
N ASP A 81 -23.95 -3.07 8.29
CA ASP A 81 -22.58 -3.49 7.95
C ASP A 81 -21.55 -2.37 8.24
N PRO A 82 -20.87 -2.39 9.40
CA PRO A 82 -19.92 -1.35 9.80
C PRO A 82 -18.69 -1.17 8.89
N SER A 83 -18.44 -2.10 7.95
CA SER A 83 -17.37 -1.95 6.96
C SER A 83 -17.71 -0.93 5.87
N GLN A 84 -19.01 -0.63 5.69
CA GLN A 84 -19.49 0.31 4.68
C GLN A 84 -19.63 1.70 5.28
N THR A 85 -18.74 2.60 4.87
CA THR A 85 -18.74 3.98 5.33
C THR A 85 -18.83 4.95 4.15
N TRP A 86 -19.42 6.12 4.41
CA TRP A 86 -19.55 7.17 3.43
C TRP A 86 -19.17 8.53 4.04
N THR A 87 -18.35 9.28 3.30
CA THR A 87 -17.80 10.57 3.77
C THR A 87 -18.80 11.72 3.73
N GLY A 88 -20.05 11.45 3.32
CA GLY A 88 -21.06 12.48 3.05
C GLY A 88 -20.80 13.30 1.78
N LYS A 89 -19.70 13.01 1.04
CA LYS A 89 -19.34 13.67 -0.21
C LYS A 89 -19.50 12.71 -1.40
N GLY A 90 -20.05 13.23 -2.50
CA GLY A 90 -20.22 12.47 -3.75
C GLY A 90 -21.50 11.64 -3.82
N ARG A 91 -21.49 10.57 -4.62
CA ARG A 91 -22.67 9.70 -4.82
C ARG A 91 -23.03 8.99 -3.51
N ARG A 92 -24.32 9.08 -3.14
CA ARG A 92 -24.89 8.34 -2.01
C ARG A 92 -24.82 6.83 -2.28
N PRO A 93 -24.32 6.01 -1.34
CA PRO A 93 -24.34 4.55 -1.48
C PRO A 93 -25.77 4.00 -1.30
N ALA A 94 -26.02 2.81 -1.84
CA ALA A 94 -27.35 2.18 -1.83
C ALA A 94 -27.88 2.02 -0.41
N TRP A 95 -27.09 1.46 0.51
CA TRP A 95 -27.48 1.29 1.91
C TRP A 95 -27.97 2.58 2.59
N PHE A 96 -27.40 3.73 2.24
CA PHE A 96 -27.80 5.01 2.81
C PHE A 96 -29.15 5.45 2.23
N LEU A 97 -29.40 5.20 0.95
CA LEU A 97 -30.71 5.48 0.34
C LEU A 97 -31.78 4.54 0.91
N ASP A 98 -31.48 3.24 0.98
CA ASP A 98 -32.38 2.22 1.50
C ASP A 98 -32.75 2.48 2.96
N ALA A 99 -31.79 2.94 3.77
CA ALA A 99 -32.04 3.32 5.16
C ALA A 99 -32.94 4.56 5.27
N ILE A 100 -32.76 5.57 4.42
CA ILE A 100 -33.64 6.75 4.37
C ILE A 100 -35.05 6.36 3.90
N GLU A 101 -35.17 5.47 2.91
CA GLU A 101 -36.46 4.94 2.45
C GLU A 101 -37.16 4.10 3.51
N ALA A 102 -36.40 3.35 4.31
CA ALA A 102 -36.90 2.63 5.49
C ALA A 102 -37.30 3.56 6.65
N GLY A 103 -37.18 4.88 6.49
CA GLY A 103 -37.57 5.89 7.47
C GLY A 103 -36.52 6.19 8.54
N LYS A 104 -35.30 5.62 8.44
CA LYS A 104 -34.17 6.00 9.30
C LYS A 104 -33.71 7.40 8.95
N LYS A 105 -33.28 8.16 9.95
CA LYS A 105 -32.72 9.50 9.75
C LYS A 105 -31.23 9.43 9.44
N ALA A 106 -30.74 10.40 8.67
CA ALA A 106 -29.32 10.47 8.30
C ALA A 106 -28.42 10.57 9.54
N GLU A 107 -28.90 11.25 10.57
CA GLU A 107 -28.22 11.47 11.85
C GLU A 107 -28.03 10.18 12.65
N GLU A 108 -28.91 9.18 12.49
CA GLU A 108 -28.78 7.88 13.16
C GLU A 108 -27.68 7.01 12.57
N MET A 109 -27.21 7.36 11.37
CA MET A 109 -26.11 6.68 10.69
C MET A 109 -24.81 7.48 10.77
N GLU A 110 -24.78 8.63 11.44
CA GLU A 110 -23.58 9.46 11.57
C GLU A 110 -22.60 8.86 12.58
N VAL A 111 -21.29 8.86 12.27
CA VAL A 111 -20.21 8.29 13.11
C VAL A 111 -19.18 9.32 13.55
#